data_AF-A0A800AIM4-F1
#
_entry.id   AF-A0A800AIM4-F1
#
_cell.length_a   1.000
_cell.length_b   1.000
_cell.length_c   1.000
_cell.angle_alpha   90.00
_cell.angle_beta   90.00
_cell.angle_gamma   90.00
#
_symmetry.space_group_name_H-M   'P 1'
#
loop_
_entity.id
_entity.type
_entity.pdbx_description
1 polymer ?
#
loop_
_entity_poly.entity_id
_entity_poly.type
_entity_poly.pdbx_seq_one_letter_code
_entity_poly.pdbx_strand_id
1 'polypeptide(L)'
;LIGEVAKEIVLIALAKGKGLVIESLNFVKKNKGKQFNRMSHNFVYRSLLEAIERRAIRCGVAIKKVHPAYTSIIGKYKYATSYGLSFHQAAALVIARRGLGFRERIPKKIQRLISVLVSKLSSLLPALEAKGKREVLRLLSKLKNWRSIHSWSFWYAFNQALRKVGVKPWLLRDINLLVNKRILPAH
;
A
#
# COMPACT_ATOMS: atom_id res chain seq x y z
N LEU A 1 -21.09 -3.40 -19.03
CA LEU A 1 -19.65 -3.23 -18.74
C LEU A 1 -19.16 -4.04 -17.54
N ILE A 2 -19.64 -3.81 -16.30
CA ILE A 2 -19.15 -4.50 -15.09
C ILE A 2 -19.30 -6.03 -15.17
N GLY A 3 -20.44 -6.52 -15.65
CA GLY A 3 -20.70 -7.96 -15.79
C GLY A 3 -19.77 -8.66 -16.77
N GLU A 4 -19.46 -8.04 -17.92
CA GLU A 4 -18.53 -8.58 -18.92
C GLU A 4 -17.10 -8.64 -18.38
N VAL A 5 -16.64 -7.58 -17.72
CA VAL A 5 -15.31 -7.57 -17.07
C VAL A 5 -15.22 -8.66 -16.00
N ALA A 6 -16.25 -8.81 -15.16
CA ALA A 6 -16.29 -9.87 -14.15
C ALA A 6 -16.27 -11.28 -14.78
N LYS A 7 -16.98 -11.47 -15.88
CA LYS A 7 -16.97 -12.71 -16.66
C LYS A 7 -15.57 -13.00 -17.21
N GLU A 8 -14.94 -12.02 -17.83
CA GLU A 8 -13.59 -12.17 -18.40
C GLU A 8 -12.56 -12.57 -17.34
N ILE A 9 -12.55 -11.87 -16.19
CA ILE A 9 -11.65 -12.17 -15.07
C ILE A 9 -11.82 -13.61 -14.57
N VAL A 10 -13.07 -14.06 -14.39
CA VAL A 10 -13.36 -15.42 -13.91
C VAL A 10 -13.01 -16.47 -14.95
N LEU A 11 -13.26 -16.22 -16.23
CA LEU A 11 -12.90 -17.14 -17.31
C LEU A 11 -11.38 -17.29 -17.44
N ILE A 12 -10.61 -16.21 -17.30
CA ILE A 12 -9.14 -16.29 -17.25
C ILE A 12 -8.68 -17.16 -16.08
N ALA A 13 -9.29 -17.00 -14.90
CA ALA A 13 -8.93 -17.78 -13.71
C ALA A 13 -9.25 -19.26 -13.90
N LEU A 14 -10.44 -19.56 -14.44
CA LEU A 14 -10.88 -20.92 -14.76
C LEU A 14 -9.96 -21.59 -15.78
N ALA A 15 -9.68 -20.92 -16.90
CA ALA A 15 -8.80 -21.44 -17.96
C ALA A 15 -7.37 -21.72 -17.45
N LYS A 16 -6.90 -20.99 -16.44
CA LYS A 16 -5.59 -21.20 -15.81
C LYS A 16 -5.61 -22.19 -14.64
N GLY A 17 -6.78 -22.71 -14.27
CA GLY A 17 -6.95 -23.56 -13.09
C GLY A 17 -6.53 -22.87 -11.79
N LYS A 18 -6.77 -21.56 -11.67
CA LYS A 18 -6.39 -20.76 -10.49
C LYS A 18 -7.61 -20.17 -9.80
N GLY A 19 -7.53 -20.06 -8.47
CA GLY A 19 -8.46 -19.24 -7.69
C GLY A 19 -8.17 -17.74 -7.82
N LEU A 20 -9.11 -16.92 -7.39
CA LEU A 20 -8.99 -15.47 -7.35
C LEU A 20 -8.75 -14.97 -5.92
N VAL A 21 -7.93 -13.93 -5.79
CA VAL A 21 -7.73 -13.22 -4.52
C VAL A 21 -8.19 -11.78 -4.70
N ILE A 22 -9.12 -11.34 -3.87
CA ILE A 22 -9.71 -10.00 -3.94
C ILE A 22 -9.63 -9.28 -2.59
N GLU A 23 -9.72 -7.96 -2.62
CA GLU A 23 -9.73 -7.16 -1.39
C GLU A 23 -11.04 -7.36 -0.60
N SER A 24 -10.91 -7.58 0.71
CA SER A 24 -12.01 -7.51 1.66
C SER A 24 -12.27 -6.06 2.02
N LEU A 25 -13.25 -5.46 1.35
CA LEU A 25 -13.61 -4.08 1.59
C LEU A 25 -14.68 -3.98 2.68
N ASN A 26 -14.27 -3.61 3.90
CA ASN A 26 -15.18 -3.15 4.94
C ASN A 26 -15.32 -1.63 4.83
N PHE A 27 -16.39 -1.15 4.20
CA PHE A 27 -16.64 0.29 4.08
C PHE A 27 -17.63 0.78 5.13
N VAL A 28 -17.11 1.49 6.15
CA VAL A 28 -17.93 2.34 7.03
C VAL A 28 -18.36 3.57 6.22
N LYS A 29 -19.67 3.87 6.18
CA LYS A 29 -20.19 5.11 5.60
C LYS A 29 -19.50 6.31 6.27
N LYS A 30 -18.75 7.12 5.52
CA LYS A 30 -18.20 8.41 5.98
C LYS A 30 -18.64 9.53 5.02
N ASN A 31 -19.06 10.67 5.58
CA ASN A 31 -19.85 11.73 4.92
C ASN A 31 -19.03 12.90 4.30
N LYS A 32 -19.56 13.35 3.14
CA LYS A 32 -19.46 14.53 2.22
C LYS A 32 -18.12 15.25 1.84
N GLY A 33 -17.97 15.58 0.54
CA GLY A 33 -17.01 16.50 -0.14
C GLY A 33 -15.75 15.88 -0.77
N LYS A 34 -15.37 16.11 -2.06
CA LYS A 34 -14.38 15.32 -2.90
C LYS A 34 -14.58 13.78 -2.90
N GLN A 35 -15.47 13.34 -2.02
CA GLN A 35 -15.89 12.02 -1.68
C GLN A 35 -16.92 11.48 -2.65
N PHE A 36 -17.62 12.31 -3.43
CA PHE A 36 -18.58 11.81 -4.40
C PHE A 36 -17.87 10.99 -5.49
N ASN A 37 -16.80 11.50 -6.11
CA ASN A 37 -15.99 10.70 -7.05
C ASN A 37 -15.39 9.46 -6.37
N ARG A 38 -14.92 9.56 -5.13
CA ARG A 38 -14.43 8.40 -4.37
C ARG A 38 -15.54 7.40 -4.04
N MET A 39 -16.76 7.87 -3.79
CA MET A 39 -17.94 7.07 -3.47
C MET A 39 -18.48 6.38 -4.71
N SER A 40 -18.56 7.07 -5.85
CA SER A 40 -18.92 6.50 -7.15
C SER A 40 -17.89 5.47 -7.62
N HIS A 41 -16.58 5.77 -7.51
CA HIS A 41 -15.53 4.78 -7.78
C HIS A 41 -15.59 3.60 -6.81
N ASN A 42 -15.85 3.82 -5.52
CA ASN A 42 -16.01 2.73 -4.56
C ASN A 42 -17.28 1.91 -4.85
N PHE A 43 -18.36 2.53 -5.32
CA PHE A 43 -19.60 1.85 -5.69
C PHE A 43 -19.41 0.98 -6.94
N VAL A 44 -18.76 1.51 -7.98
CA VAL A 44 -18.41 0.74 -9.19
C VAL A 44 -17.46 -0.40 -8.85
N TYR A 45 -16.42 -0.14 -8.05
CA TYR A 45 -15.47 -1.16 -7.62
C TYR A 45 -16.13 -2.25 -6.78
N ARG A 46 -17.02 -1.86 -5.85
CA ARG A 46 -17.83 -2.81 -5.08
C ARG A 46 -18.69 -3.67 -5.98
N SER A 47 -19.41 -3.06 -6.91
CA SER A 47 -20.29 -3.77 -7.85
C SER A 47 -19.51 -4.76 -8.70
N LEU A 48 -18.27 -4.40 -9.09
CA LEU A 48 -17.36 -5.30 -9.79
C LEU A 48 -16.94 -6.49 -8.91
N LEU A 49 -16.52 -6.27 -7.66
CA LEU A 49 -16.15 -7.37 -6.77
C LEU A 49 -17.33 -8.32 -6.51
N GLU A 50 -18.53 -7.79 -6.25
CA GLU A 50 -19.72 -8.61 -6.08
C GLU A 50 -20.08 -9.39 -7.36
N ALA A 51 -19.91 -8.78 -8.54
CA ALA A 51 -20.14 -9.46 -9.81
C ALA A 51 -19.12 -10.60 -10.04
N ILE A 52 -17.84 -10.37 -9.72
CA ILE A 52 -16.79 -11.39 -9.76
C ILE A 52 -17.15 -12.53 -8.80
N GLU A 53 -17.57 -12.22 -7.57
CA GLU A 53 -17.95 -13.22 -6.58
C GLU A 53 -19.10 -14.12 -7.06
N ARG A 54 -20.22 -13.52 -7.49
CA ARG A 54 -21.36 -14.27 -8.02
C ARG A 54 -20.96 -15.13 -9.22
N ARG A 55 -20.11 -14.63 -10.10
CA ARG A 55 -19.66 -15.36 -11.29
C ARG A 55 -18.72 -16.51 -10.94
N ALA A 56 -17.76 -16.28 -10.04
CA ALA A 56 -16.81 -17.30 -9.61
C ALA A 56 -17.52 -18.49 -8.94
N ILE A 57 -18.53 -18.22 -8.10
CA ILE A 57 -19.38 -19.26 -7.49
C ILE A 57 -20.04 -20.11 -8.57
N ARG A 58 -20.67 -19.48 -9.59
CA ARG A 58 -21.33 -20.22 -10.68
C ARG A 58 -20.35 -21.03 -11.54
N CYS A 59 -19.10 -20.59 -11.67
CA CYS A 59 -18.09 -21.23 -12.49
C CYS A 59 -17.17 -22.18 -11.69
N GLY A 60 -17.43 -22.43 -10.42
CA GLY A 60 -16.58 -23.29 -9.57
C GLY A 60 -15.19 -22.73 -9.30
N VAL A 61 -14.99 -21.41 -9.41
CA VAL A 61 -13.70 -20.75 -9.16
C VAL A 61 -13.63 -20.29 -7.71
N ALA A 62 -12.62 -20.76 -6.97
CA ALA A 62 -12.42 -20.38 -5.58
C ALA A 62 -12.05 -18.89 -5.44
N ILE A 63 -12.62 -18.23 -4.42
CA ILE A 63 -12.29 -16.85 -4.05
C ILE A 63 -11.73 -16.80 -2.64
N LYS A 64 -10.64 -16.05 -2.46
CA LYS A 64 -10.13 -15.67 -1.15
C LYS A 64 -10.14 -14.17 -0.98
N LYS A 65 -10.81 -13.67 0.06
CA LYS A 65 -10.79 -12.25 0.41
C LYS A 65 -9.64 -11.95 1.37
N VAL A 66 -8.92 -10.85 1.17
CA VAL A 66 -7.81 -10.42 2.03
C VAL A 66 -7.93 -8.95 2.43
N HIS A 67 -7.47 -8.60 3.62
CA HIS A 67 -7.53 -7.21 4.08
C HIS A 67 -6.70 -6.29 3.16
N PRO A 68 -7.22 -5.16 2.66
CA PRO A 68 -6.55 -4.25 1.71
C PRO A 68 -5.51 -3.32 2.34
N ALA A 69 -5.22 -3.44 3.64
CA ALA A 69 -4.50 -2.42 4.37
C ALA A 69 -3.11 -2.20 3.77
N TYR A 70 -2.83 -0.97 3.34
CA TYR A 70 -1.54 -0.52 2.82
C TYR A 70 -1.04 -1.27 1.56
N THR A 71 -1.91 -1.95 0.80
CA THR A 71 -1.53 -2.70 -0.42
C THR A 71 -0.79 -1.83 -1.43
N SER A 72 -1.27 -0.61 -1.67
CA SER A 72 -0.63 0.37 -2.56
C SER A 72 0.75 0.83 -2.07
N ILE A 73 0.89 1.14 -0.78
CA ILE A 73 2.16 1.57 -0.17
C ILE A 73 3.19 0.44 -0.24
N ILE A 74 2.79 -0.76 0.18
CA ILE A 74 3.66 -1.93 0.19
C ILE A 74 4.07 -2.30 -1.24
N GLY A 75 3.11 -2.34 -2.17
CA GLY A 75 3.32 -2.65 -3.57
C GLY A 75 4.35 -1.73 -4.19
N LYS A 76 4.15 -0.43 -4.01
CA LYS A 76 5.06 0.61 -4.48
C LYS A 76 6.50 0.43 -3.98
N TYR A 77 6.69 0.30 -2.67
CA TYR A 77 8.04 0.32 -2.12
C TYR A 77 8.77 -1.02 -2.20
N LYS A 78 8.04 -2.14 -2.24
CA LYS A 78 8.63 -3.47 -2.33
C LYS A 78 8.77 -3.96 -3.76
N TYR A 79 7.73 -3.79 -4.58
CA TYR A 79 7.56 -4.57 -5.80
C TYR A 79 7.55 -3.74 -7.08
N ALA A 80 7.02 -2.52 -7.08
CA ALA A 80 6.88 -1.72 -8.31
C ALA A 80 8.20 -1.59 -9.09
N THR A 81 9.25 -1.07 -8.45
CA THR A 81 10.56 -0.92 -9.11
C THR A 81 11.20 -2.27 -9.44
N SER A 82 11.23 -3.18 -8.46
CA SER A 82 11.98 -4.44 -8.59
C SER A 82 11.40 -5.39 -9.63
N TYR A 83 10.11 -5.24 -9.98
CA TYR A 83 9.43 -6.06 -10.98
C TYR A 83 8.95 -5.26 -12.20
N GLY A 84 9.31 -3.96 -12.31
CA GLY A 84 8.85 -3.10 -13.40
C GLY A 84 7.32 -2.92 -13.46
N LEU A 85 6.63 -3.01 -12.33
CA LEU A 85 5.16 -2.98 -12.25
C LEU A 85 4.64 -1.55 -12.01
N SER A 86 3.47 -1.24 -12.59
CA SER A 86 2.69 -0.06 -12.20
C SER A 86 2.27 -0.13 -10.72
N PHE A 87 1.89 1.01 -10.13
CA PHE A 87 1.43 1.04 -8.74
C PHE A 87 0.21 0.13 -8.50
N HIS A 88 -0.69 0.02 -9.48
CA HIS A 88 -1.87 -0.84 -9.39
C HIS A 88 -1.51 -2.32 -9.51
N GLN A 89 -0.62 -2.67 -10.45
CA GLN A 89 -0.12 -4.04 -10.59
C GLN A 89 0.66 -4.50 -9.34
N ALA A 90 1.49 -3.62 -8.79
CA ALA A 90 2.24 -3.90 -7.57
C ALA A 90 1.31 -4.09 -6.35
N ALA A 91 0.21 -3.33 -6.26
CA ALA A 91 -0.81 -3.54 -5.24
C ALA A 91 -1.55 -4.88 -5.44
N ALA A 92 -1.90 -5.23 -6.68
CA ALA A 92 -2.49 -6.53 -7.02
C ALA A 92 -1.57 -7.69 -6.63
N LEU A 93 -0.26 -7.55 -6.83
CA LEU A 93 0.73 -8.54 -6.38
C LEU A 93 0.74 -8.69 -4.85
N VAL A 94 0.63 -7.60 -4.08
CA VAL A 94 0.51 -7.68 -2.61
C VAL A 94 -0.75 -8.46 -2.20
N ILE A 95 -1.89 -8.19 -2.85
CA ILE A 95 -3.15 -8.88 -2.60
C ILE A 95 -2.98 -10.38 -2.86
N ALA A 96 -2.46 -10.75 -4.03
CA ALA A 96 -2.21 -12.14 -4.40
C ALA A 96 -1.29 -12.84 -3.38
N ARG A 97 -0.18 -12.19 -3.00
CA ARG A 97 0.77 -12.72 -1.99
C ARG A 97 0.11 -12.94 -0.62
N ARG A 98 -0.76 -12.03 -0.18
CA ARG A 98 -1.54 -12.23 1.06
C ARG A 98 -2.50 -13.41 0.94
N GLY A 99 -3.14 -13.59 -0.22
CA GLY A 99 -4.00 -14.75 -0.48
C GLY A 99 -3.24 -16.06 -0.36
N LEU A 100 -1.99 -16.08 -0.81
CA LEU A 100 -1.08 -17.22 -0.68
C LEU A 100 -0.44 -17.37 0.71
N GLY A 101 -0.76 -16.51 1.68
CA GLY A 101 -0.25 -16.60 3.06
C GLY A 101 1.15 -15.99 3.27
N PHE A 102 1.72 -15.29 2.29
CA PHE A 102 3.02 -14.65 2.48
C PHE A 102 2.95 -13.47 3.46
N ARG A 103 3.91 -13.42 4.39
CA ARG A 103 4.07 -12.29 5.31
C ARG A 103 4.76 -11.11 4.63
N GLU A 104 4.28 -9.89 4.90
CA GLU A 104 4.87 -8.66 4.38
C GLU A 104 6.10 -8.21 5.18
N ARG A 105 7.19 -8.98 5.06
CA ARG A 105 8.51 -8.65 5.64
C ARG A 105 9.06 -7.36 5.05
N ILE A 106 9.80 -6.60 5.86
CA ILE A 106 10.42 -5.34 5.46
C ILE A 106 11.75 -5.65 4.75
N PRO A 107 11.94 -5.26 3.48
CA PRO A 107 13.19 -5.50 2.73
C PRO A 107 14.42 -4.86 3.38
N LYS A 108 15.60 -5.50 3.27
CA LYS A 108 16.88 -4.98 3.78
C LYS A 108 17.18 -3.54 3.32
N LYS A 109 16.87 -3.23 2.05
CA LYS A 109 17.01 -1.87 1.49
C LYS A 109 16.21 -0.81 2.27
N ILE A 110 15.00 -1.15 2.72
CA ILE A 110 14.17 -0.26 3.54
C ILE A 110 14.73 -0.16 4.95
N GLN A 111 15.21 -1.27 5.52
CA GLN A 111 15.81 -1.27 6.86
C GLN A 111 16.99 -0.29 6.95
N ARG A 112 17.85 -0.23 5.93
CA ARG A 112 18.96 0.74 5.85
C ARG A 112 18.49 2.20 5.83
N LEU A 113 17.30 2.48 5.28
CA LEU A 113 16.74 3.84 5.23
C LEU A 113 16.13 4.28 6.57
N ILE A 114 15.87 3.36 7.50
CA ILE A 114 15.24 3.69 8.78
C ILE A 114 16.16 4.62 9.59
N SER A 115 17.45 4.30 9.70
CA SER A 115 18.41 5.13 10.44
C SER A 115 18.52 6.54 9.86
N VAL A 116 18.58 6.65 8.53
CA VAL A 116 18.61 7.93 7.80
C VAL A 116 17.34 8.73 8.09
N LEU A 117 16.16 8.11 8.01
CA LEU A 117 14.90 8.79 8.31
C LEU A 117 14.81 9.23 9.77
N VAL A 118 15.26 8.40 10.71
CA VAL A 118 15.28 8.74 12.13
C VAL A 118 16.17 9.95 12.40
N SER A 119 17.36 10.01 11.80
CA SER A 119 18.27 11.15 11.92
C SER A 119 17.63 12.44 11.39
N LYS A 120 17.11 12.41 10.15
CA LYS A 120 16.43 13.56 9.54
C LYS A 120 15.22 14.05 10.32
N LEU A 121 14.38 13.14 10.79
CA LEU A 121 13.20 13.52 11.58
C LEU A 121 13.62 14.16 12.91
N SER A 122 14.70 13.68 13.51
CA SER A 122 15.22 14.25 14.76
C SER A 122 15.76 15.67 14.54
N SER A 123 16.46 15.92 13.44
CA SER A 123 16.94 17.27 13.11
C SER A 123 15.82 18.28 12.80
N LEU A 124 14.64 17.81 12.39
CA LEU A 124 13.46 18.66 12.19
C LEU A 124 12.77 19.06 13.50
N LEU A 125 12.95 18.31 14.59
CA LEU A 125 12.23 18.55 15.84
C LEU A 125 12.35 19.98 16.39
N PRO A 126 13.53 20.64 16.43
CA PRO A 126 13.66 21.97 17.01
C PRO A 126 12.80 23.02 16.33
N ALA A 127 12.67 22.94 15.01
CA ALA A 127 11.96 23.91 14.16
C ALA A 127 10.43 23.71 14.10
N LEU A 128 9.90 22.67 14.74
CA LEU A 128 8.47 22.34 14.67
C LEU A 128 7.67 22.92 15.85
N GLU A 129 6.45 23.33 15.57
CA GLU A 129 5.45 23.64 16.60
C GLU A 129 5.05 22.40 17.41
N ALA A 130 4.40 22.60 18.57
CA ALA A 130 4.02 21.54 19.50
C ALA A 130 3.26 20.37 18.84
N LYS A 131 2.28 20.66 17.98
CA LYS A 131 1.50 19.64 17.25
C LYS A 131 2.39 18.84 16.28
N GLY A 132 3.28 19.53 15.56
CA GLY A 132 4.24 18.91 14.66
C GLY A 132 5.24 18.02 15.39
N LYS A 133 5.77 18.50 16.53
CA LYS A 133 6.66 17.74 17.41
C LYS A 133 6.01 16.44 17.88
N ARG A 134 4.77 16.49 18.39
CA ARG A 134 4.02 15.28 18.82
C ARG A 134 3.89 14.25 17.69
N GLU A 135 3.57 14.70 16.48
CA GLU A 135 3.45 13.80 15.33
C GLU A 135 4.80 13.15 14.98
N VAL A 136 5.87 13.94 14.90
CA VAL A 136 7.22 13.45 14.56
C VAL A 136 7.75 12.49 15.63
N LEU A 137 7.57 12.79 16.92
CA LEU A 137 7.94 11.89 18.02
C LEU A 137 7.22 10.53 17.92
N ARG A 138 5.93 10.53 17.55
CA ARG A 138 5.17 9.29 17.31
C ARG A 138 5.73 8.49 16.14
N LEU A 139 6.15 9.16 15.06
CA LEU A 139 6.78 8.51 13.90
C LEU A 139 8.15 7.94 14.28
N LEU A 140 8.96 8.70 15.02
CA LEU A 140 10.26 8.27 15.52
C LEU A 140 10.15 7.01 16.38
N SER A 141 9.21 6.99 17.34
CA SER A 141 8.95 5.80 18.17
C SER A 141 8.62 4.57 17.32
N LYS A 142 7.72 4.70 16.34
CA LYS A 142 7.36 3.59 15.44
C LYS A 142 8.53 3.14 14.56
N LEU A 143 9.34 4.06 14.06
CA LEU A 143 10.49 3.74 13.22
C LEU A 143 11.62 3.08 14.02
N LYS A 144 11.89 3.53 15.25
CA LYS A 144 12.89 2.92 16.13
C LYS A 144 12.46 1.51 16.56
N ASN A 145 11.18 1.33 16.89
CA ASN A 145 10.61 0.05 17.34
C ASN A 145 10.03 -0.80 16.21
N TRP A 146 10.48 -0.60 14.97
CA TRP A 146 9.85 -1.19 13.78
C TRP A 146 9.76 -2.72 13.79
N ARG A 147 10.67 -3.40 14.49
CA ARG A 147 10.71 -4.87 14.61
C ARG A 147 9.58 -5.42 15.49
N SER A 148 9.11 -4.62 16.44
CA SER A 148 8.14 -5.04 17.46
C SER A 148 6.72 -4.57 17.14
N ILE A 149 6.52 -3.78 16.09
CA ILE A 149 5.20 -3.30 15.67
C ILE A 149 4.66 -4.11 14.49
N HIS A 150 3.34 -4.09 14.33
CA HIS A 150 2.71 -4.69 13.16
C HIS A 150 3.21 -4.05 11.85
N SER A 151 3.43 -4.87 10.82
CA SER A 151 3.99 -4.43 9.52
C SER A 151 3.21 -3.26 8.92
N TRP A 152 1.89 -3.25 9.06
CA TRP A 152 1.05 -2.15 8.58
C TRP A 152 1.32 -0.83 9.30
N SER A 153 1.51 -0.87 10.62
CA SER A 153 1.86 0.30 11.42
C SER A 153 3.22 0.87 11.02
N PHE A 154 4.17 -0.01 10.68
CA PHE A 154 5.44 0.38 10.09
C PHE A 154 5.25 1.07 8.74
N TRP A 155 4.52 0.46 7.80
CA TRP A 155 4.34 1.02 6.45
C TRP A 155 3.65 2.38 6.46
N TYR A 156 2.67 2.57 7.34
CA TYR A 156 2.09 3.88 7.60
C TYR A 156 3.14 4.88 8.09
N ALA A 157 3.90 4.54 9.14
CA ALA A 157 4.90 5.42 9.74
C ALA A 157 6.01 5.78 8.74
N PHE A 158 6.51 4.80 7.99
CA PHE A 158 7.52 4.97 6.96
C PHE A 158 7.05 5.92 5.84
N ASN A 159 5.84 5.74 5.33
CA ASN A 159 5.29 6.61 4.29
C ASN A 159 5.08 8.05 4.81
N GLN A 160 4.61 8.22 6.05
CA GLN A 160 4.46 9.54 6.65
C GLN A 160 5.82 10.21 6.93
N ALA A 161 6.79 9.45 7.40
CA ALA A 161 8.16 9.95 7.64
C ALA A 161 8.78 10.51 6.36
N LEU A 162 8.68 9.78 5.24
CA LEU A 162 9.15 10.25 3.94
C LEU A 162 8.53 11.60 3.56
N ARG A 163 7.21 11.75 3.74
CA ARG A 163 6.51 13.02 3.45
C ARG A 163 7.01 14.16 4.33
N LYS A 164 7.28 13.90 5.61
CA LYS A 164 7.78 14.92 6.56
C LYS A 164 9.18 15.41 6.22
N VAL A 165 10.03 14.53 5.68
CA VAL A 165 11.39 14.91 5.24
C VAL A 165 11.41 15.45 3.80
N GLY A 166 10.28 15.94 3.29
CA GLY A 166 10.17 16.59 1.97
C GLY A 166 10.19 15.62 0.77
N VAL A 167 10.26 14.31 1.01
CA VAL A 167 10.29 13.33 -0.05
C VAL A 167 8.87 13.12 -0.59
N LYS A 168 8.63 13.62 -1.81
CA LYS A 168 7.37 13.40 -2.54
C LYS A 168 7.25 11.92 -2.89
N PRO A 169 6.34 11.16 -2.24
CA PRO A 169 6.31 9.71 -2.43
C PRO A 169 6.06 9.34 -3.89
N TRP A 170 5.19 10.07 -4.61
CA TRP A 170 4.85 9.76 -6.01
C TRP A 170 6.02 9.98 -7.00
N LEU A 171 7.05 10.74 -6.62
CA LEU A 171 8.27 10.90 -7.41
C LEU A 171 9.31 9.79 -7.14
N LEU A 172 9.12 9.01 -6.07
CA LEU A 172 9.94 7.84 -5.79
C LEU A 172 9.51 6.66 -6.64
N ARG A 173 10.04 6.61 -7.86
CA ARG A 173 9.98 5.42 -8.73
C ARG A 173 10.97 4.34 -8.31
N ASP A 174 12.03 4.72 -7.60
CA ASP A 174 13.03 3.81 -7.09
C ASP A 174 13.49 4.26 -5.71
N ILE A 175 13.47 3.33 -4.76
CA ILE A 175 13.97 3.53 -3.42
C ILE A 175 15.50 3.65 -3.40
N ASN A 176 16.18 3.13 -4.42
CA ASN A 176 17.61 3.31 -4.61
C ASN A 176 17.96 4.77 -4.94
N LEU A 177 17.01 5.57 -5.45
CA LEU A 177 17.21 7.03 -5.58
C LEU A 177 17.28 7.70 -4.20
N LEU A 178 16.61 7.17 -3.16
CA LEU A 178 16.81 7.66 -1.79
C LEU A 178 18.19 7.32 -1.23
N VAL A 179 18.75 6.19 -1.65
CA VAL A 179 20.06 5.70 -1.22
C VAL A 179 21.19 6.41 -1.96
N ASN A 180 21.03 6.63 -3.28
CA ASN A 180 22.08 7.13 -4.17
C ASN A 180 22.02 8.64 -4.44
N LYS A 181 20.83 9.27 -4.46
CA LYS A 181 20.72 10.68 -4.91
C LYS A 181 20.93 11.74 -3.83
N ARG A 182 21.48 11.44 -2.65
CA ARG A 182 21.60 12.43 -1.55
C ARG A 182 20.35 13.34 -1.53
N ILE A 183 19.14 12.78 -1.40
CA ILE A 183 17.90 13.61 -1.31
C ILE A 183 17.76 14.10 0.14
N LEU A 184 18.90 14.52 0.69
CA LEU A 184 19.22 15.44 1.76
C LEU A 184 19.88 16.60 1.01
N PRO A 185 19.46 17.86 1.15
CA PRO A 185 20.00 18.93 0.32
C PRO A 185 21.54 18.88 0.32
N ALA A 186 22.14 18.97 -0.88
CA ALA A 186 23.38 19.72 -0.99
C ALA A 186 22.92 21.18 -0.91
N HIS A 187 23.15 21.77 0.27
CA HIS A 187 23.09 23.19 0.60
C HIS A 187 21.79 23.92 0.22
#